data_AF-A0A1F6DRD5-F1
#
_entry.id   AF-A0A1F6DRD5-F1
#
_cell.length_a   1.000
_cell.length_b   1.000
_cell.length_c   1.000
_cell.angle_alpha   90.00
_cell.angle_beta   90.00
_cell.angle_gamma   90.00
#
_symmetry.space_group_name_H-M   'P 1'
#
loop_
_entity.id
_entity.type
_entity.pdbx_description
1 polymer ?
#
loop_
_entity_poly.entity_id
_entity_poly.type
_entity_poly.pdbx_seq_one_letter_code
_entity_poly.pdbx_strand_id
1 'polypeptide(L)'
;MYKTYISLGAFVAIVIGVFVVLSGGADQVVSPVTTTAPSVQAEATTTAKTIQKIATPPRQTGAAQIATRALGLSPVLAPNITFLADGVSYDVYASEHSTVLDAMRVLASTSDFRFTGRDYPSLGFFVESIGGKSADNGYVWILYVNNKKSALGASQMPLGAGDAVEWRYEQSY
;
A
#
# COMPACT_ATOMS: atom_id res chain seq x y z
N MET A 1 45.71 4.60 20.26
CA MET A 1 45.29 4.65 21.67
C MET A 1 43.86 4.17 21.74
N TYR A 2 43.64 2.98 22.30
CA TYR A 2 42.34 2.30 22.36
C TYR A 2 41.56 2.75 23.61
N LYS A 3 40.27 3.05 23.45
CA LYS A 3 39.31 2.94 24.55
C LYS A 3 38.11 2.12 24.08
N THR A 4 38.25 0.83 24.35
CA THR A 4 37.23 -0.21 24.35
C THR A 4 36.16 0.14 25.39
N TYR A 5 34.89 0.22 24.98
CA TYR A 5 33.76 0.23 25.92
C TYR A 5 33.14 -1.15 25.96
N ILE A 6 33.24 -1.74 27.14
CA ILE A 6 32.80 -3.09 27.50
C ILE A 6 31.28 -3.09 27.62
N SER A 7 30.66 -4.11 27.05
CA SER A 7 29.26 -4.50 27.20
C SER A 7 28.87 -4.65 28.67
N LEU A 8 27.78 -4.02 29.09
CA LEU A 8 27.07 -4.41 30.31
C LEU A 8 25.60 -4.64 29.98
N GLY A 9 25.21 -5.91 30.09
CA GLY A 9 23.89 -6.39 29.74
C GLY A 9 22.80 -5.78 30.62
N ALA A 10 21.69 -5.42 29.98
CA ALA A 10 20.40 -5.26 30.64
C ALA A 10 19.46 -6.30 30.01
N PHE A 11 19.33 -7.44 30.68
CA PHE A 11 18.23 -8.38 30.47
C PHE A 11 16.93 -7.69 30.90
N VAL A 12 16.17 -7.14 29.95
CA VAL A 12 14.78 -6.74 30.20
C VAL A 12 13.90 -7.95 29.92
N ALA A 13 13.62 -8.71 30.99
CA ALA A 13 12.58 -9.71 30.99
C ALA A 13 11.22 -9.00 30.96
N ILE A 14 10.59 -8.90 29.78
CA ILE A 14 9.19 -8.47 29.68
C ILE A 14 8.32 -9.69 29.99
N VAL A 15 7.76 -9.69 31.19
CA VAL A 15 6.75 -10.65 31.66
C VAL A 15 5.50 -10.48 30.79
N ILE A 16 5.20 -11.50 30.00
CA ILE A 16 3.95 -11.62 29.25
C ILE A 16 2.84 -11.91 30.28
N GLY A 17 2.04 -10.90 30.58
CA GLY A 17 0.81 -11.07 31.35
C GLY A 17 -0.25 -11.78 30.50
N VAL A 18 -0.32 -13.11 30.62
CA VAL A 18 -1.45 -13.91 30.15
C VAL A 18 -2.59 -13.74 31.16
N PHE A 19 -3.60 -12.92 30.83
CA PHE A 19 -4.87 -12.91 31.56
C PHE A 19 -5.80 -13.97 30.95
N VAL A 20 -5.77 -15.17 31.53
CA VAL A 20 -6.84 -16.16 31.39
C VAL A 20 -7.93 -15.78 32.38
N VAL A 21 -9.07 -15.28 31.88
CA VAL A 21 -10.32 -15.23 32.64
C VAL A 21 -11.17 -16.41 32.17
N LEU A 22 -11.32 -17.39 33.05
CA LEU A 22 -12.09 -18.62 32.87
C LEU A 22 -12.98 -18.81 34.10
N SER A 23 -14.26 -18.45 33.96
CA SER A 23 -15.42 -18.89 34.78
C SER A 23 -16.59 -17.98 34.40
N GLY A 24 -17.81 -18.42 34.15
CA GLY A 24 -18.46 -19.71 34.21
C GLY A 24 -19.88 -19.48 33.68
N GLY A 25 -20.47 -20.51 33.07
CA GLY A 25 -21.74 -20.41 32.36
C GLY A 25 -22.96 -20.20 33.24
N ALA A 26 -24.00 -19.66 32.61
CA ALA A 26 -25.39 -20.05 32.84
C ALA A 26 -26.18 -19.71 31.56
N ASP A 27 -26.79 -20.74 30.97
CA ASP A 27 -27.85 -20.69 29.97
C ASP A 27 -28.83 -19.53 30.20
N GLN A 28 -29.15 -18.76 29.15
CA GLN A 28 -30.52 -18.36 28.88
C GLN A 28 -30.76 -18.12 27.37
N VAL A 29 -31.61 -18.97 26.82
CA VAL A 29 -32.72 -18.66 25.91
C VAL A 29 -32.39 -18.15 24.49
N VAL A 30 -32.54 -19.11 23.58
CA VAL A 30 -32.95 -18.98 22.18
C VAL A 30 -33.92 -17.82 21.91
N SER A 31 -33.60 -16.99 20.92
CA SER A 31 -34.59 -16.33 20.06
C SER A 31 -33.98 -16.15 18.66
N PRO A 32 -34.49 -16.83 17.62
CA PRO A 32 -34.09 -16.49 16.25
C PRO A 32 -34.72 -15.15 15.90
N VAL A 33 -33.90 -14.14 15.61
CA VAL A 33 -34.39 -12.95 14.93
C VAL A 33 -34.76 -13.37 13.52
N THR A 34 -36.06 -13.36 13.29
CA THR A 34 -36.74 -13.56 12.01
C THR A 34 -36.20 -12.59 10.96
N THR A 35 -35.49 -13.10 9.96
CA THR A 35 -35.28 -12.45 8.68
C THR A 35 -36.57 -12.56 7.87
N THR A 36 -37.33 -11.48 7.77
CA THR A 36 -38.37 -11.32 6.75
C THR A 36 -38.23 -9.94 6.11
N ALA A 37 -37.54 -9.88 4.98
CA ALA A 37 -37.68 -8.80 4.02
C ALA A 37 -38.11 -9.45 2.68
N PRO A 38 -39.17 -8.95 2.04
CA PRO A 38 -39.91 -9.69 1.02
C PRO A 38 -39.15 -9.83 -0.30
N SER A 39 -39.14 -11.05 -0.81
CA SER A 39 -39.03 -11.33 -2.24
C SER A 39 -40.30 -10.86 -2.94
N VAL A 40 -40.16 -9.93 -3.88
CA VAL A 40 -41.10 -9.78 -5.01
C VAL A 40 -40.27 -9.84 -6.29
N GLN A 41 -40.47 -10.93 -7.02
CA GLN A 41 -40.01 -11.16 -8.38
C GLN A 41 -40.87 -10.40 -9.40
N ALA A 42 -40.25 -10.21 -10.58
CA ALA A 42 -40.81 -9.82 -11.89
C ALA A 42 -41.27 -8.35 -11.98
N GLU A 43 -40.89 -7.59 -13.00
CA GLU A 43 -41.08 -7.89 -14.42
C GLU A 43 -39.90 -7.45 -15.31
N ALA A 44 -39.59 -8.31 -16.28
CA ALA A 44 -38.87 -7.96 -17.49
C ALA A 44 -39.77 -7.12 -18.41
N THR A 45 -39.19 -6.20 -19.20
CA THR A 45 -39.34 -6.16 -20.67
C THR A 45 -38.58 -4.95 -21.25
N THR A 46 -37.52 -5.27 -22.00
CA THR A 46 -37.19 -4.78 -23.35
C THR A 46 -37.71 -3.39 -23.78
N THR A 47 -36.77 -2.50 -24.11
CA THR A 47 -36.83 -1.75 -25.38
C THR A 47 -35.41 -1.53 -25.89
N ALA A 48 -34.96 -2.46 -26.73
CA ALA A 48 -33.89 -2.22 -27.69
C ALA A 48 -34.43 -1.28 -28.77
N LYS A 49 -33.80 -0.11 -28.94
CA LYS A 49 -34.09 0.82 -30.03
C LYS A 49 -33.01 0.68 -31.11
N THR A 50 -33.35 -0.12 -32.11
CA THR A 50 -33.16 0.15 -33.54
C THR A 50 -31.73 0.34 -34.10
N ILE A 51 -31.26 -0.72 -34.77
CA ILE A 51 -30.32 -0.64 -35.90
C ILE A 51 -31.04 0.02 -37.08
N GLN A 52 -30.43 1.06 -37.66
CA GLN A 52 -30.52 1.37 -39.09
C GLN A 52 -29.44 2.40 -39.48
N LYS A 53 -28.39 1.96 -40.17
CA LYS A 53 -28.22 2.19 -41.61
C LYS A 53 -26.79 1.89 -42.07
N ILE A 54 -26.72 1.04 -43.08
CA ILE A 54 -25.54 0.53 -43.78
C ILE A 54 -24.96 1.64 -44.67
N ALA A 55 -23.64 1.83 -44.61
CA ALA A 55 -22.86 2.41 -45.70
C ALA A 55 -21.45 1.80 -45.69
N THR A 56 -21.20 0.87 -46.62
CA THR A 56 -19.89 0.34 -46.99
C THR A 56 -19.18 1.32 -47.98
N PRO A 57 -17.89 1.17 -48.32
CA PRO A 57 -16.82 2.11 -47.97
C PRO A 57 -16.15 2.80 -49.19
N PRO A 58 -15.47 3.95 -49.04
CA PRO A 58 -14.41 4.32 -49.97
C PRO A 58 -13.09 3.67 -49.53
N ARG A 59 -12.72 2.64 -50.30
CA ARG A 59 -11.36 2.20 -50.64
C ARG A 59 -10.23 3.13 -50.16
N GLN A 60 -9.54 2.79 -49.08
CA GLN A 60 -8.18 3.24 -48.85
C GLN A 60 -7.21 2.23 -49.44
N THR A 61 -6.90 2.46 -50.71
CA THR A 61 -5.76 1.89 -51.43
C THR A 61 -4.49 2.20 -50.64
N GLY A 62 -3.71 1.17 -50.32
CA GLY A 62 -2.49 1.28 -49.53
C GLY A 62 -1.38 2.08 -50.19
N ALA A 63 -0.66 2.83 -49.36
CA ALA A 63 0.78 3.11 -49.43
C ALA A 63 1.17 4.04 -48.27
N ALA A 64 1.05 3.58 -47.02
CA ALA A 64 1.69 4.25 -45.86
C ALA A 64 1.81 3.36 -44.60
N GLN A 65 1.40 2.08 -44.65
CA GLN A 65 1.63 1.13 -43.57
C GLN A 65 2.95 0.36 -43.77
N ILE A 66 4.06 1.04 -44.03
CA ILE A 66 5.39 0.43 -43.91
C ILE A 66 6.33 1.50 -43.37
N ALA A 67 7.00 1.18 -42.26
CA ALA A 67 8.09 1.90 -41.61
C ALA A 67 7.79 2.76 -40.36
N THR A 68 7.12 2.17 -39.36
CA THR A 68 7.63 2.27 -37.97
C THR A 68 7.72 0.89 -37.34
N ARG A 69 8.44 0.00 -38.03
CA ARG A 69 9.03 -1.20 -37.44
C ARG A 69 10.41 -0.82 -36.90
N ALA A 70 10.45 0.18 -36.02
CA ALA A 70 11.63 0.50 -35.24
C ALA A 70 11.51 -0.28 -33.93
N LEU A 71 12.15 -1.45 -33.94
CA LEU A 71 12.81 -2.11 -32.81
C LEU A 71 11.95 -2.34 -31.56
N GLY A 72 11.78 -3.60 -31.18
CA GLY A 72 11.29 -4.01 -29.86
C GLY A 72 12.23 -3.53 -28.75
N LEU A 73 12.15 -2.23 -28.45
CA LEU A 73 12.44 -1.71 -27.14
C LEU A 73 11.29 -2.24 -26.29
N SER A 74 11.52 -3.39 -25.63
CA SER A 74 10.79 -3.67 -24.39
C SER A 74 10.75 -2.34 -23.63
N PRO A 75 9.59 -1.85 -23.19
CA PRO A 75 9.59 -0.72 -22.29
C PRO A 75 10.49 -1.16 -21.14
N VAL A 76 11.70 -0.58 -21.06
CA VAL A 76 12.46 -0.59 -19.82
C VAL A 76 11.46 0.05 -18.90
N LEU A 77 10.83 -0.77 -18.04
CA LEU A 77 9.90 -0.27 -17.06
C LEU A 77 10.66 0.91 -16.45
N ALA A 78 10.17 2.14 -16.55
CA ALA A 78 10.78 3.31 -15.93
C ALA A 78 10.05 3.53 -14.60
N PRO A 79 10.78 3.78 -13.49
CA PRO A 79 10.14 3.87 -12.19
C PRO A 79 9.02 4.89 -12.27
N ASN A 80 7.82 4.48 -11.86
CA ASN A 80 6.64 5.33 -11.98
C ASN A 80 6.40 6.15 -10.71
N ILE A 81 7.23 6.00 -9.68
CA ILE A 81 7.17 6.75 -8.43
C ILE A 81 8.58 7.10 -7.98
N THR A 82 8.74 8.32 -7.45
CA THR A 82 9.97 8.72 -6.77
C THR A 82 9.82 8.40 -5.28
N PHE A 83 10.66 7.53 -4.73
CA PHE A 83 10.61 7.18 -3.31
C PHE A 83 11.88 7.66 -2.60
N LEU A 84 11.72 8.48 -1.56
CA LEU A 84 12.82 8.98 -0.73
C LEU A 84 12.66 8.51 0.71
N ALA A 85 13.75 8.11 1.33
CA ALA A 85 13.82 7.90 2.78
C ALA A 85 15.12 8.46 3.31
N ASP A 86 15.04 9.41 4.25
CA ASP A 86 16.22 10.01 4.89
C ASP A 86 17.23 10.58 3.88
N GLY A 87 16.72 11.17 2.79
CA GLY A 87 17.53 11.73 1.70
C GLY A 87 18.08 10.69 0.70
N VAL A 88 17.84 9.39 0.90
CA VAL A 88 18.20 8.35 -0.08
C VAL A 88 17.04 8.12 -1.03
N SER A 89 17.31 8.16 -2.34
CA SER A 89 16.33 7.94 -3.40
C SER A 89 16.32 6.47 -3.85
N TYR A 90 15.12 5.96 -4.10
CA TYR A 90 14.86 4.60 -4.57
C TYR A 90 13.91 4.64 -5.77
N ASP A 91 14.23 3.83 -6.78
CA ASP A 91 13.39 3.61 -7.95
C ASP A 91 12.40 2.49 -7.62
N VAL A 92 11.10 2.81 -7.62
CA VAL A 92 10.04 1.84 -7.34
C VAL A 92 8.99 1.82 -8.43
N TYR A 93 8.51 0.60 -8.71
CA TYR A 93 7.34 0.36 -9.54
C TYR A 93 6.15 0.05 -8.65
N ALA A 94 5.24 1.00 -8.56
CA ALA A 94 3.95 0.79 -7.93
C ALA A 94 2.96 0.26 -8.98
N SER A 95 2.33 -0.87 -8.69
CA SER A 95 1.16 -1.30 -9.46
C SER A 95 -0.02 -0.37 -9.20
N GLU A 96 -0.97 -0.31 -10.12
CA GLU A 96 -2.22 0.42 -9.88
C GLU A 96 -2.89 -0.10 -8.60
N HIS A 97 -3.43 0.82 -7.81
CA HIS A 97 -4.05 0.56 -6.49
C HIS A 97 -3.10 0.06 -5.38
N SER A 98 -1.78 0.14 -5.56
CA SER A 98 -0.85 -0.16 -4.47
C SER A 98 -0.80 0.94 -3.41
N THR A 99 -0.45 0.57 -2.18
CA THR A 99 -0.23 1.52 -1.08
C THR A 99 1.24 1.85 -0.91
N VAL A 100 1.55 2.89 -0.11
CA VAL A 100 2.94 3.18 0.29
C VAL A 100 3.60 1.96 0.95
N LEU A 101 2.88 1.20 1.77
CA LEU A 101 3.42 -0.01 2.39
C LEU A 101 3.76 -1.09 1.34
N ASP A 102 2.94 -1.24 0.30
CA ASP A 102 3.22 -2.20 -0.75
C ASP A 102 4.47 -1.81 -1.54
N ALA A 103 4.64 -0.50 -1.85
CA ALA A 103 5.86 0.01 -2.45
C ALA A 103 7.09 -0.23 -1.55
N MET A 104 6.97 -0.01 -0.24
CA MET A 104 8.04 -0.31 0.73
C MET A 104 8.42 -1.79 0.74
N ARG A 105 7.43 -2.70 0.65
CA ARG A 105 7.66 -4.15 0.59
C ARG A 105 8.38 -4.56 -0.69
N VAL A 106 7.99 -3.98 -1.83
CA VAL A 106 8.68 -4.18 -3.11
C VAL A 106 10.13 -3.74 -2.96
N LEU A 107 10.38 -2.52 -2.49
CA LEU A 107 11.72 -1.99 -2.28
C LEU A 107 12.57 -2.88 -1.36
N ALA A 108 11.99 -3.39 -0.28
CA ALA A 108 12.71 -4.30 0.62
C ALA A 108 13.11 -5.64 -0.01
N SER A 109 12.41 -6.05 -1.07
CA SER A 109 12.70 -7.27 -1.83
C SER A 109 13.64 -7.06 -3.03
N THR A 110 13.67 -5.84 -3.60
CA THR A 110 14.39 -5.54 -4.84
C THR A 110 15.63 -4.66 -4.66
N SER A 111 15.82 -4.07 -3.48
CA SER A 111 16.89 -3.11 -3.20
C SER A 111 17.46 -3.29 -1.79
N ASP A 112 18.36 -2.38 -1.40
CA ASP A 112 18.91 -2.31 -0.04
C ASP A 112 18.00 -1.61 0.96
N PHE A 113 16.80 -1.19 0.56
CA PHE A 113 15.81 -0.62 1.47
C PHE A 113 15.44 -1.62 2.57
N ARG A 114 15.49 -1.17 3.83
CA ARG A 114 15.11 -1.98 4.99
C ARG A 114 14.15 -1.16 5.86
N PHE A 115 13.09 -1.79 6.32
CA PHE A 115 12.16 -1.19 7.27
C PHE A 115 11.59 -2.25 8.20
N THR A 116 11.17 -1.83 9.38
CA THR A 116 10.40 -2.66 10.32
C THR A 116 9.17 -1.91 10.79
N GLY A 117 8.21 -2.66 11.33
CA GLY A 117 7.00 -2.09 11.87
C GLY A 117 6.05 -3.15 12.37
N ARG A 118 4.89 -2.70 12.81
CA ARG A 118 3.85 -3.54 13.39
C ARG A 118 2.51 -3.21 12.79
N ASP A 119 1.73 -4.25 12.52
CA ASP A 119 0.34 -4.12 12.16
C ASP A 119 -0.51 -3.94 13.43
N TYR A 120 -1.32 -2.89 13.44
CA TYR A 120 -2.30 -2.63 14.47
C TYR A 120 -3.70 -2.77 13.88
N PRO A 121 -4.54 -3.69 14.39
CA PRO A 121 -5.92 -3.80 13.97
C PRO A 121 -6.62 -2.44 13.99
N SER A 122 -7.32 -2.11 12.90
CA SER A 122 -8.05 -0.85 12.69
C SER A 122 -7.21 0.41 12.46
N LEU A 123 -5.92 0.43 12.84
CA LEU A 123 -5.03 1.59 12.62
C LEU A 123 -4.09 1.41 11.43
N GLY A 124 -3.86 0.16 11.04
CA GLY A 124 -2.96 -0.20 9.93
C GLY A 124 -1.53 -0.42 10.38
N PHE A 125 -0.61 -0.39 9.43
CA PHE A 125 0.80 -0.67 9.66
C PHE A 125 1.55 0.57 10.16
N PHE A 126 2.10 0.47 11.36
CA PHE A 126 2.97 1.47 11.94
C PHE A 126 4.43 1.16 11.63
N VAL A 127 5.13 2.11 11.00
CA VAL A 127 6.54 1.97 10.66
C VAL A 127 7.39 2.36 11.87
N GLU A 128 8.15 1.41 12.39
CA GLU A 128 8.99 1.58 13.58
C GLU A 128 10.43 1.95 13.21
N SER A 129 10.96 1.47 12.08
CA SER A 129 12.30 1.82 11.62
C SER A 129 12.43 1.82 10.10
N ILE A 130 13.32 2.67 9.58
CA ILE A 130 13.76 2.67 8.17
C ILE A 130 15.28 2.78 8.16
N GLY A 131 15.96 1.96 7.35
CA GLY A 131 17.42 1.98 7.21
C GLY A 131 18.18 1.70 8.52
N GLY A 132 17.54 1.02 9.49
CA GLY A 132 18.12 0.76 10.82
C GLY A 132 18.00 1.92 11.82
N LYS A 133 17.35 3.03 11.46
CA LYS A 133 17.03 4.14 12.37
C LYS A 133 15.60 3.98 12.91
N SER A 134 15.48 3.76 14.21
CA SER A 134 14.20 3.57 14.90
C SER A 134 13.52 4.89 15.24
N ALA A 135 12.18 4.91 15.21
CA ALA A 135 11.37 5.98 15.76
C ALA A 135 11.36 5.88 17.30
N ASP A 136 12.40 6.42 17.94
CA ASP A 136 12.57 6.46 19.39
C ASP A 136 13.26 7.76 19.83
N ASN A 137 13.46 7.94 21.14
CA ASN A 137 14.22 9.06 21.71
C ASN A 137 13.76 10.46 21.25
N GLY A 138 12.45 10.63 21.04
CA GLY A 138 11.86 11.88 20.57
C GLY A 138 11.99 12.09 19.06
N TYR A 139 12.33 11.07 18.28
CA TYR A 139 12.30 11.10 16.82
C TYR A 139 11.25 10.15 16.26
N VAL A 140 10.64 10.55 15.14
CA VAL A 140 9.59 9.81 14.45
C VAL A 140 9.80 9.83 12.94
N TRP A 141 9.28 8.79 12.28
CA TRP A 141 9.17 8.74 10.83
C TRP A 141 7.86 9.39 10.39
N ILE A 142 7.96 10.44 9.59
CA ILE A 142 6.80 11.15 9.03
C ILE A 142 6.71 10.88 7.54
N LEU A 143 5.55 10.40 7.12
CA LEU A 143 5.23 10.15 5.72
C LEU A 143 4.75 11.43 5.03
N TYR A 144 5.38 11.74 3.91
CA TYR A 144 4.98 12.78 2.97
C TYR A 144 4.64 12.15 1.62
N VAL A 145 3.58 12.65 1.00
CA VAL A 145 3.25 12.34 -0.40
C VAL A 145 3.02 13.65 -1.14
N ASN A 146 3.68 13.80 -2.29
CA ASN A 146 3.65 15.01 -3.11
C ASN A 146 3.94 16.27 -2.28
N ASN A 147 5.02 16.21 -1.48
CA ASN A 147 5.52 17.25 -0.59
C ASN A 147 4.54 17.69 0.51
N LYS A 148 3.50 16.91 0.80
CA LYS A 148 2.53 17.17 1.86
C LYS A 148 2.56 16.05 2.89
N LYS A 149 2.53 16.40 4.17
CA LYS A 149 2.42 15.42 5.25
C LYS A 149 1.14 14.60 5.03
N SER A 150 1.27 13.29 4.99
CA SER A 150 0.14 12.39 4.79
C SER A 150 -0.77 12.40 6.02
N ALA A 151 -2.07 12.47 5.78
CA ALA A 151 -3.08 12.25 6.81
C ALA A 151 -3.36 10.74 7.04
N LEU A 152 -2.93 9.89 6.10
CA LEU A 152 -3.11 8.44 6.13
C LEU A 152 -1.78 7.74 6.43
N GLY A 153 -1.87 6.58 7.08
CA GLY A 153 -0.72 5.70 7.30
C GLY A 153 -0.25 5.01 6.02
N ALA A 154 0.95 4.43 6.06
CA ALA A 154 1.57 3.80 4.90
C ALA A 154 0.72 2.67 4.28
N SER A 155 0.00 1.91 5.11
CA SER A 155 -0.89 0.83 4.66
C SER A 155 -2.21 1.29 4.04
N GLN A 156 -2.52 2.59 4.11
CA GLN A 156 -3.79 3.16 3.67
C GLN A 156 -3.62 4.22 2.60
N MET A 157 -2.44 4.83 2.50
CA MET A 157 -2.15 5.85 1.51
C MET A 157 -1.98 5.20 0.12
N PRO A 158 -2.94 5.37 -0.80
CA PRO A 158 -2.82 4.83 -2.14
C PRO A 158 -1.78 5.62 -2.94
N LEU A 159 -1.15 4.94 -3.90
CA LEU A 159 -0.17 5.52 -4.80
C LEU A 159 -0.63 5.45 -6.24
N GLY A 160 -0.40 6.54 -6.96
CA GLY A 160 -0.55 6.66 -8.40
C GLY A 160 0.80 6.85 -9.10
N ALA A 161 0.82 6.58 -10.41
CA ALA A 161 1.97 6.90 -11.23
C ALA A 161 2.24 8.42 -11.22
N GLY A 162 3.50 8.80 -11.03
CA GLY A 162 3.97 10.17 -10.91
C GLY A 162 4.02 10.70 -9.49
N ASP A 163 3.53 9.94 -8.49
CA ASP A 163 3.61 10.38 -7.10
C ASP A 163 5.06 10.40 -6.58
N ALA A 164 5.30 11.33 -5.66
CA ALA A 164 6.54 11.40 -4.89
C ALA A 164 6.24 11.04 -3.43
N VAL A 165 6.92 10.00 -2.93
CA VAL A 165 6.82 9.55 -1.54
C VAL A 165 8.10 9.89 -0.82
N GLU A 166 8.00 10.47 0.37
CA GLU A 166 9.15 10.81 1.19
C GLU A 166 8.92 10.43 2.65
N TRP A 167 9.86 9.68 3.22
CA TRP A 167 9.97 9.45 4.66
C TRP A 167 11.02 10.38 5.25
N ARG A 168 10.58 11.23 6.18
CA ARG A 168 11.44 12.14 6.93
C ARG A 168 11.61 11.67 8.36
N TYR A 169 12.84 11.69 8.84
CA TYR A 169 13.15 11.43 10.25
C TYR A 169 13.20 12.75 10.99
N GLU A 170 12.17 13.02 11.79
CA GLU A 170 11.96 14.32 12.42
C GLU A 170 11.85 14.21 13.94
N GLN A 171 12.25 15.26 14.65
CA GLN A 171 12.06 15.34 16.09
C GLN A 171 10.58 15.60 16.41
N SER A 172 9.98 14.75 17.24
CA SER A 172 8.68 14.96 17.86
C SER A 172 8.85 15.89 19.07
N TYR A 173 8.15 17.02 19.04
CA TYR A 173 8.11 18.00 20.14
C TYR A 173 7.03 17.67 21.16
#